data_AF-A0A7S4NJV8-F1
#
_entry.id   AF-A0A7S4NJV8-F1
#
_cell.length_a   1.000
_cell.length_b   1.000
_cell.length_c   1.000
_cell.angle_alpha   90.00
_cell.angle_beta   90.00
_cell.angle_gamma   90.00
#
_symmetry.space_group_name_H-M   'P 1'
#
loop_
_entity.id
_entity.type
_entity.pdbx_description
1 polymer ?
#
loop_
_entity_poly.entity_id
_entity_poly.type
_entity_poly.pdbx_seq_one_letter_code
_entity_poly.pdbx_strand_id
1 'polypeptide(L)'
;ALKLKGMGMEMLSEGVSALRELVLVDLSSNFLLGLPDSFAALTRLRQLDLSHNFFKRMPYSLGSLSLLQSLHMRNNQLTVIFPDVRDLTALAELDLSCNCLRQISGLVTCLTNLETLDLSNNLINFVPPSMCSLTNVRRLSLRNNYITELPCELHELARGRIVTLDVEDNGLRSPPPEIQRQGLFSMLEYLFRLHQAQQTAVLDLSDLNITYVSADVMQFAGTGTLRNGLKSLLLDGNSI
;
A
#
# COMPACT_ATOMS: atom_id res chain seq x y z
N ALA A 1 9.08 -18.44 -21.57
CA ALA A 1 8.82 -17.02 -21.29
C ALA A 1 8.30 -16.37 -22.57
N LEU A 2 7.40 -15.40 -22.46
CA LEU A 2 6.86 -14.61 -23.58
C LEU A 2 7.19 -13.15 -23.32
N LYS A 3 7.88 -12.48 -24.25
CA LYS A 3 8.28 -11.07 -24.11
C LYS A 3 7.84 -10.31 -25.34
N LEU A 4 6.81 -9.49 -25.20
CA LEU A 4 6.19 -8.69 -26.25
C LEU A 4 6.13 -7.22 -25.84
N LYS A 5 7.15 -6.76 -25.12
CA LYS A 5 7.28 -5.37 -24.69
C LYS A 5 7.35 -4.41 -25.87
N GLY A 6 6.62 -3.29 -25.84
CA GLY A 6 6.84 -2.22 -26.81
C GLY A 6 6.33 -2.52 -28.22
N MET A 7 5.44 -3.50 -28.38
CA MET A 7 4.99 -3.98 -29.70
C MET A 7 3.80 -3.19 -30.26
N GLY A 8 3.30 -2.20 -29.51
CA GLY A 8 2.12 -1.42 -29.89
C GLY A 8 0.83 -2.23 -29.90
N MET A 9 0.75 -3.31 -29.11
CA MET A 9 -0.43 -4.16 -29.07
C MET A 9 -1.59 -3.47 -28.36
N GLU A 10 -2.74 -3.40 -29.03
CA GLU A 10 -4.00 -2.95 -28.42
C GLU A 10 -4.76 -4.10 -27.76
N MET A 11 -4.53 -5.33 -28.22
CA MET A 11 -5.14 -6.54 -27.68
C MET A 11 -4.18 -7.73 -27.74
N LEU A 12 -4.37 -8.68 -26.83
CA LEU A 12 -3.71 -9.98 -26.84
C LEU A 12 -4.71 -11.03 -27.34
N SER A 13 -4.30 -11.89 -28.27
CA SER A 13 -5.17 -12.92 -28.84
C SER A 13 -5.50 -14.05 -27.85
N GLU A 14 -6.68 -14.66 -28.00
CA GLU A 14 -7.10 -15.86 -27.26
C GLU A 14 -6.13 -17.06 -27.40
N GLY A 15 -5.33 -17.09 -28.47
CA GLY A 15 -4.31 -18.11 -28.72
C GLY A 15 -3.21 -18.19 -27.65
N VAL A 16 -3.08 -17.17 -26.78
CA VAL A 16 -2.14 -17.19 -25.66
C VAL A 16 -2.38 -18.39 -24.73
N SER A 17 -3.62 -18.88 -24.63
CA SER A 17 -4.00 -20.03 -23.82
C SER A 17 -3.38 -21.37 -24.25
N ALA A 18 -2.81 -21.44 -25.46
CA ALA A 18 -2.02 -22.59 -25.90
C ALA A 18 -0.64 -22.67 -25.22
N LEU A 19 -0.13 -21.54 -24.71
CA LEU A 19 1.20 -21.41 -24.13
C LEU A 19 1.20 -21.68 -22.62
N ARG A 20 0.61 -22.80 -22.19
CA ARG A 20 0.34 -23.12 -20.77
C ARG A 20 1.60 -23.29 -19.89
N GLU A 21 2.75 -23.46 -20.53
CA GLU A 21 4.05 -23.64 -19.88
C GLU A 21 4.76 -22.31 -19.58
N LEU A 22 4.11 -21.18 -19.83
CA LEU A 22 4.69 -19.87 -19.56
C LEU A 22 4.82 -19.61 -18.06
N VAL A 23 6.06 -19.34 -17.65
CA VAL A 23 6.42 -18.93 -16.28
C VAL A 23 6.60 -17.41 -16.16
N LEU A 24 6.96 -16.75 -17.26
CA LEU A 24 7.18 -15.30 -17.33
C LEU A 24 6.51 -14.74 -18.57
N VAL A 25 5.75 -13.67 -18.40
CA VAL A 25 5.09 -12.91 -19.45
C VAL A 25 5.40 -11.42 -19.25
N ASP A 26 5.99 -10.78 -20.27
CA ASP A 26 6.21 -9.34 -20.33
C ASP A 26 5.38 -8.77 -21.49
N LEU A 27 4.34 -8.02 -21.15
CA LEU A 27 3.47 -7.29 -22.07
C LEU A 27 3.56 -5.77 -21.81
N SER A 28 4.63 -5.32 -21.16
CA SER A 28 4.79 -3.92 -20.78
C SER A 28 4.93 -2.99 -22.00
N SER A 29 4.65 -1.71 -21.83
CA SER A 29 4.80 -0.69 -22.88
C SER A 29 3.97 -1.01 -24.15
N ASN A 30 2.72 -1.40 -23.97
CA ASN A 30 1.76 -1.61 -25.06
C ASN A 30 0.55 -0.69 -24.87
N PHE A 31 -0.51 -0.92 -25.64
CA PHE A 31 -1.76 -0.16 -25.58
C PHE A 31 -2.92 -1.02 -25.07
N LEU A 32 -2.63 -2.03 -24.24
CA LEU A 32 -3.62 -2.99 -23.77
C LEU A 32 -4.63 -2.31 -22.84
N LEU A 33 -5.91 -2.57 -23.09
CA LEU A 33 -7.03 -2.17 -22.22
C LEU A 33 -7.49 -3.31 -21.29
N GLY A 34 -7.13 -4.54 -21.63
CA GLY A 34 -7.59 -5.76 -21.00
C GLY A 34 -6.73 -6.96 -21.39
N LEU A 35 -6.94 -8.08 -20.72
CA LEU A 35 -6.44 -9.40 -21.13
C LEU A 35 -7.64 -10.25 -21.56
N PRO A 36 -7.47 -11.17 -22.52
CA PRO A 36 -8.51 -12.14 -22.87
C PRO A 36 -8.80 -13.06 -21.67
N ASP A 37 -10.03 -13.56 -21.57
CA ASP A 37 -10.43 -14.47 -20.48
C ASP A 37 -9.57 -15.75 -20.48
N SER A 38 -9.16 -16.21 -21.66
CA SER A 38 -8.29 -17.39 -21.81
C SER A 38 -6.89 -17.21 -21.23
N PHE A 39 -6.49 -15.98 -20.86
CA PHE A 39 -5.25 -15.74 -20.10
C PHE A 39 -5.24 -16.45 -18.75
N ALA A 40 -6.43 -16.73 -18.18
CA ALA A 40 -6.58 -17.52 -16.95
C ALA A 40 -6.01 -18.95 -17.08
N ALA A 41 -5.80 -19.46 -18.30
CA ALA A 41 -5.21 -20.78 -18.54
C ALA A 41 -3.71 -20.85 -18.23
N LEU A 42 -3.02 -19.72 -18.03
CA LEU A 42 -1.59 -19.65 -17.74
C LEU A 42 -1.27 -19.94 -16.26
N THR A 43 -1.79 -21.04 -15.72
CA THR A 43 -1.73 -21.36 -14.29
C THR A 43 -0.31 -21.62 -13.74
N ARG A 44 0.69 -21.77 -14.61
CA ARG A 44 2.12 -21.88 -14.25
C ARG A 44 2.85 -20.54 -14.16
N LEU A 45 2.16 -19.44 -14.48
CA LEU A 45 2.76 -18.11 -14.52
C LEU A 45 3.21 -17.67 -13.14
N ARG A 46 4.45 -17.17 -13.06
CA ARG A 46 5.07 -16.66 -11.83
C ARG A 46 5.37 -15.17 -11.90
N GLN A 47 5.63 -14.64 -13.09
CA GLN A 47 5.97 -13.24 -13.30
C GLN A 47 5.16 -12.67 -14.44
N LEU A 48 4.49 -11.54 -14.18
CA LEU A 48 3.68 -10.83 -15.15
C LEU A 48 3.96 -9.33 -15.08
N ASP A 49 4.41 -8.77 -16.21
CA ASP A 49 4.56 -7.33 -16.37
C ASP A 49 3.52 -6.79 -17.37
N LEU A 50 2.63 -5.95 -16.88
CA LEU A 50 1.60 -5.19 -17.61
C LEU A 50 1.84 -3.68 -17.51
N SER A 51 3.02 -3.25 -17.07
CA SER A 51 3.33 -1.84 -16.85
C SER A 51 3.26 -1.03 -18.14
N HIS A 52 2.95 0.26 -18.04
CA HIS A 52 2.83 1.16 -19.20
C HIS A 52 1.84 0.64 -20.23
N ASN A 53 0.58 0.48 -19.81
CA ASN A 53 -0.56 0.13 -20.64
C ASN A 53 -1.75 1.06 -20.26
N PHE A 54 -2.97 0.72 -20.68
CA PHE A 54 -4.18 1.52 -20.44
C PHE A 54 -5.23 0.77 -19.60
N PHE A 55 -4.80 -0.13 -18.72
CA PHE A 55 -5.72 -0.86 -17.84
C PHE A 55 -6.43 0.11 -16.89
N LYS A 56 -7.76 0.18 -16.99
CA LYS A 56 -8.60 0.93 -16.04
C LYS A 56 -8.95 0.13 -14.78
N ARG A 57 -8.82 -1.20 -14.88
CA ARG A 57 -9.13 -2.19 -13.85
C ARG A 57 -8.15 -3.36 -13.99
N MET A 58 -7.93 -4.08 -12.90
CA MET A 58 -7.19 -5.34 -12.96
C MET A 58 -8.04 -6.39 -13.71
N PRO A 59 -7.46 -7.20 -14.62
CA PRO A 59 -8.18 -8.24 -15.34
C PRO A 59 -8.69 -9.35 -14.41
N TYR A 60 -9.92 -9.84 -14.62
CA TYR A 60 -10.47 -10.96 -13.85
C TYR A 60 -9.66 -12.25 -14.02
N SER A 61 -9.02 -12.43 -15.18
CA SER A 61 -8.17 -13.59 -15.47
C SER A 61 -6.99 -13.75 -14.49
N LEU A 62 -6.59 -12.68 -13.79
CA LEU A 62 -5.54 -12.75 -12.77
C LEU A 62 -5.93 -13.61 -11.58
N GLY A 63 -7.20 -13.67 -11.20
CA GLY A 63 -7.66 -14.43 -10.03
C GLY A 63 -7.34 -15.93 -10.11
N SER A 64 -7.19 -16.49 -11.31
CA SER A 64 -6.84 -17.91 -11.49
C SER A 64 -5.34 -18.20 -11.41
N LEU A 65 -4.49 -17.18 -11.30
CA LEU A 65 -3.03 -17.31 -11.36
C LEU A 65 -2.42 -17.48 -9.96
N SER A 66 -2.82 -18.54 -9.24
CA SER A 66 -2.43 -18.75 -7.83
C SER A 66 -0.93 -18.93 -7.59
N LEU A 67 -0.15 -19.25 -8.63
CA LEU A 67 1.32 -19.36 -8.59
C LEU A 67 2.04 -18.04 -8.92
N LEU A 68 1.31 -16.96 -9.20
CA LEU A 68 1.90 -15.67 -9.53
C LEU A 68 2.64 -15.10 -8.32
N GLN A 69 3.92 -14.77 -8.50
CA GLN A 69 4.83 -14.30 -7.46
C GLN A 69 5.13 -12.80 -7.60
N SER A 70 5.15 -12.29 -8.83
CA SER A 70 5.38 -10.88 -9.12
C SER A 70 4.41 -10.38 -10.18
N LEU A 71 3.75 -9.26 -9.86
CA LEU A 71 2.81 -8.57 -10.74
C LEU A 71 3.16 -7.07 -10.79
N HIS A 72 3.50 -6.61 -11.98
CA HIS A 72 3.74 -5.19 -12.24
C HIS A 72 2.63 -4.62 -13.11
N MET A 73 1.94 -3.59 -12.61
CA MET A 73 0.94 -2.81 -13.34
C MET A 73 1.20 -1.30 -13.21
N ARG A 74 2.47 -0.92 -13.06
CA ARG A 74 2.90 0.46 -12.98
C ARG A 74 2.43 1.27 -14.19
N ASN A 75 2.10 2.53 -13.99
CA ASN A 75 1.79 3.47 -15.08
C ASN A 75 0.62 2.97 -15.96
N ASN A 76 -0.52 2.74 -15.31
CA ASN A 76 -1.81 2.39 -15.91
C ASN A 76 -2.87 3.41 -15.46
N GLN A 77 -4.16 3.09 -15.60
CA GLN A 77 -5.28 3.97 -15.24
C GLN A 77 -6.18 3.32 -14.17
N LEU A 78 -5.60 2.46 -13.31
CA LEU A 78 -6.36 1.71 -12.32
C LEU A 78 -7.02 2.66 -11.33
N THR A 79 -8.35 2.59 -11.18
CA THR A 79 -9.09 3.41 -10.19
C THR A 79 -9.42 2.64 -8.92
N VAL A 80 -9.45 1.31 -9.00
CA VAL A 80 -9.76 0.40 -7.88
C VAL A 80 -8.96 -0.89 -8.03
N ILE A 81 -8.64 -1.50 -6.89
CA ILE A 81 -8.08 -2.86 -6.80
C ILE A 81 -9.29 -3.82 -6.76
N PHE A 82 -9.74 -4.30 -7.93
CA PHE A 82 -10.96 -5.10 -8.17
C PHE A 82 -10.85 -6.56 -7.63
N PRO A 83 -11.96 -7.33 -7.58
CA PRO A 83 -12.49 -7.92 -6.36
C PRO A 83 -11.88 -9.27 -5.93
N ASP A 84 -10.96 -9.87 -6.70
CA ASP A 84 -10.45 -11.22 -6.40
C ASP A 84 -8.93 -11.35 -6.60
N VAL A 85 -8.17 -10.46 -5.95
CA VAL A 85 -6.75 -10.72 -5.70
C VAL A 85 -6.53 -11.75 -4.58
N ARG A 86 -7.59 -12.19 -3.90
CA ARG A 86 -7.54 -13.13 -2.77
C ARG A 86 -6.82 -14.44 -3.14
N ASP A 87 -7.00 -14.90 -4.38
CA ASP A 87 -6.45 -16.18 -4.83
C ASP A 87 -4.98 -16.09 -5.28
N LEU A 88 -4.42 -14.86 -5.39
CA LEU A 88 -3.00 -14.60 -5.65
C LEU A 88 -2.14 -14.86 -4.39
N THR A 89 -2.34 -16.00 -3.76
CA THR A 89 -1.74 -16.36 -2.47
C THR A 89 -0.23 -16.47 -2.52
N ALA A 90 0.37 -16.74 -3.68
CA ALA A 90 1.83 -16.78 -3.85
C ALA A 90 2.49 -15.42 -4.12
N LEU A 91 1.71 -14.33 -4.21
CA LEU A 91 2.21 -13.03 -4.63
C LEU A 91 3.12 -12.42 -3.56
N ALA A 92 4.36 -12.16 -3.94
CA ALA A 92 5.39 -11.57 -3.09
C ALA A 92 5.71 -10.12 -3.49
N GLU A 93 5.48 -9.75 -4.75
CA GLU A 93 5.73 -8.41 -5.28
C GLU A 93 4.53 -7.88 -6.07
N LEU A 94 4.06 -6.70 -5.69
CA LEU A 94 2.96 -6.01 -6.34
C LEU A 94 3.31 -4.54 -6.55
N ASP A 95 3.45 -4.14 -7.81
CA ASP A 95 3.67 -2.73 -8.19
C ASP A 95 2.42 -2.18 -8.88
N LEU A 96 1.73 -1.26 -8.21
CA LEU A 96 0.60 -0.49 -8.72
C LEU A 96 0.92 1.01 -8.75
N SER A 97 2.20 1.37 -8.77
CA SER A 97 2.63 2.76 -8.79
C SER A 97 2.17 3.51 -10.05
N CYS A 98 2.04 4.82 -9.96
CA CYS A 98 1.61 5.67 -11.09
C CYS A 98 0.26 5.23 -11.67
N ASN A 99 -0.77 5.15 -10.82
CA ASN A 99 -2.14 4.83 -11.20
C ASN A 99 -3.11 5.90 -10.66
N CYS A 100 -4.42 5.63 -10.71
CA CYS A 100 -5.47 6.54 -10.25
C CYS A 100 -6.22 5.98 -9.02
N LEU A 101 -5.56 5.14 -8.22
CA LEU A 101 -6.19 4.48 -7.07
C LEU A 101 -6.55 5.51 -6.02
N ARG A 102 -7.82 5.56 -5.61
CA ARG A 102 -8.29 6.49 -4.55
C ARG A 102 -8.30 5.87 -3.16
N GLN A 103 -8.36 4.55 -3.10
CA GLN A 103 -8.48 3.78 -1.86
C GLN A 103 -7.70 2.48 -1.99
N ILE A 104 -7.14 2.03 -0.86
CA ILE A 104 -6.58 0.69 -0.73
C ILE A 104 -7.74 -0.25 -0.41
N SER A 105 -8.01 -1.20 -1.31
CA SER A 105 -9.02 -2.23 -1.06
C SER A 105 -8.59 -3.13 0.10
N GLY A 106 -9.52 -3.49 0.98
CA GLY A 106 -9.26 -4.47 2.04
C GLY A 106 -8.80 -5.83 1.49
N LEU A 107 -9.06 -6.13 0.22
CA LEU A 107 -8.60 -7.37 -0.42
C LEU A 107 -7.08 -7.46 -0.55
N VAL A 108 -6.37 -6.32 -0.57
CA VAL A 108 -4.90 -6.32 -0.57
C VAL A 108 -4.39 -7.02 0.68
N THR A 109 -5.11 -6.95 1.80
CA THR A 109 -4.69 -7.57 3.08
C THR A 109 -4.82 -9.09 3.07
N CYS A 110 -5.48 -9.68 2.07
CA CYS A 110 -5.50 -11.12 1.85
C CYS A 110 -4.16 -11.65 1.27
N LEU A 111 -3.31 -10.78 0.73
CA LEU A 111 -2.02 -11.13 0.13
C LEU A 111 -0.96 -11.31 1.23
N THR A 112 -1.12 -12.32 2.08
CA THR A 112 -0.29 -12.50 3.29
C THR A 112 1.17 -12.82 3.00
N ASN A 113 1.52 -13.29 1.79
CA ASN A 113 2.90 -13.54 1.36
C ASN A 113 3.58 -12.32 0.72
N LEU A 114 2.89 -11.18 0.64
CA LEU A 114 3.43 -9.98 0.00
C LEU A 114 4.63 -9.46 0.79
N GLU A 115 5.77 -9.31 0.11
CA GLU A 115 7.00 -8.75 0.68
C GLU A 115 7.23 -7.30 0.21
N THR A 116 6.77 -6.96 -1.01
CA THR A 116 6.93 -5.63 -1.61
C THR A 116 5.60 -5.16 -2.19
N LEU A 117 5.16 -3.98 -1.74
CA LEU A 117 3.97 -3.31 -2.23
C LEU A 117 4.30 -1.85 -2.57
N ASP A 118 4.19 -1.51 -3.85
CA ASP A 118 4.32 -0.13 -4.31
C ASP A 118 2.96 0.43 -4.75
N LEU A 119 2.48 1.41 -3.98
CA LEU A 119 1.26 2.17 -4.22
C LEU A 119 1.58 3.66 -4.45
N SER A 120 2.84 4.00 -4.73
CA SER A 120 3.27 5.39 -4.91
C SER A 120 2.61 6.05 -6.11
N ASN A 121 2.53 7.38 -6.11
CA ASN A 121 1.99 8.16 -7.22
C ASN A 121 0.56 7.73 -7.59
N ASN A 122 -0.32 7.72 -6.59
CA ASN A 122 -1.74 7.43 -6.73
C ASN A 122 -2.56 8.58 -6.14
N LEU A 123 -3.86 8.36 -5.94
CA LEU A 123 -4.80 9.33 -5.37
C LEU A 123 -5.30 8.87 -3.99
N ILE A 124 -4.54 8.02 -3.28
CA ILE A 124 -4.95 7.40 -2.02
C ILE A 124 -4.97 8.47 -0.93
N ASN A 125 -6.08 8.57 -0.21
CA ASN A 125 -6.20 9.53 0.90
C ASN A 125 -6.35 8.86 2.28
N PHE A 126 -6.53 7.54 2.31
CA PHE A 126 -6.78 6.78 3.52
C PHE A 126 -6.06 5.44 3.47
N VAL A 127 -5.36 5.11 4.56
CA VAL A 127 -4.71 3.82 4.77
C VAL A 127 -5.57 3.02 5.76
N PRO A 128 -6.16 1.87 5.35
CA PRO A 128 -7.03 1.12 6.25
C PRO A 128 -6.22 0.43 7.35
N PRO A 129 -6.73 0.37 8.61
CA PRO A 129 -6.06 -0.33 9.72
C PRO A 129 -5.68 -1.77 9.40
N SER A 130 -6.48 -2.45 8.56
CA SER A 130 -6.24 -3.82 8.12
C SER A 130 -4.92 -4.04 7.39
N MET A 131 -4.23 -2.98 6.93
CA MET A 131 -2.87 -3.06 6.38
C MET A 131 -1.88 -3.71 7.36
N CYS A 132 -2.15 -3.64 8.67
CA CYS A 132 -1.36 -4.33 9.70
C CYS A 132 -1.29 -5.86 9.50
N SER A 133 -2.23 -6.45 8.76
CA SER A 133 -2.26 -7.90 8.50
C SER A 133 -1.19 -8.38 7.53
N LEU A 134 -0.54 -7.45 6.81
CA LEU A 134 0.53 -7.74 5.84
C LEU A 134 1.88 -7.99 6.53
N THR A 135 1.94 -8.99 7.40
CA THR A 135 3.07 -9.23 8.32
C THR A 135 4.39 -9.59 7.63
N ASN A 136 4.35 -10.05 6.38
CA ASN A 136 5.55 -10.35 5.58
C ASN A 136 6.07 -9.16 4.77
N VAL A 137 5.35 -8.03 4.74
CA VAL A 137 5.77 -6.86 3.97
C VAL A 137 7.06 -6.29 4.55
N ARG A 138 8.05 -6.17 3.67
CA ARG A 138 9.36 -5.56 3.93
C ARG A 138 9.45 -4.15 3.39
N ARG A 139 8.80 -3.90 2.24
CA ARG A 139 8.81 -2.60 1.57
C ARG A 139 7.39 -2.20 1.23
N LEU A 140 6.93 -1.12 1.84
CA LEU A 140 5.65 -0.47 1.55
C LEU A 140 5.93 0.96 1.09
N SER A 141 5.58 1.27 -0.15
CA SER A 141 5.63 2.64 -0.66
C SER A 141 4.22 3.19 -0.86
N LEU A 142 3.95 4.30 -0.19
CA LEU A 142 2.74 5.13 -0.29
C LEU A 142 3.11 6.55 -0.72
N ARG A 143 4.34 6.76 -1.21
CA ARG A 143 4.87 8.06 -1.63
C ARG A 143 3.95 8.77 -2.60
N ASN A 144 3.85 10.09 -2.52
CA ASN A 144 3.13 10.92 -3.49
C ASN A 144 1.66 10.49 -3.64
N ASN A 145 0.95 10.59 -2.52
CA ASN A 145 -0.48 10.34 -2.38
C ASN A 145 -1.10 11.50 -1.57
N TYR A 146 -2.36 11.37 -1.16
CA TYR A 146 -3.10 12.38 -0.42
C TYR A 146 -3.39 11.94 1.03
N ILE A 147 -2.53 11.09 1.59
CA ILE A 147 -2.72 10.53 2.93
C ILE A 147 -2.47 11.62 3.98
N THR A 148 -3.43 11.83 4.87
CA THR A 148 -3.33 12.83 5.94
C THR A 148 -2.98 12.22 7.30
N GLU A 149 -3.29 10.93 7.48
CA GLU A 149 -3.06 10.20 8.72
C GLU A 149 -2.73 8.73 8.45
N LEU A 150 -1.90 8.15 9.33
CA LEU A 150 -1.65 6.71 9.36
C LEU A 150 -2.43 6.07 10.52
N PRO A 151 -3.06 4.90 10.31
CA PRO A 151 -3.75 4.19 11.37
C PRO A 151 -2.74 3.71 12.43
N CYS A 152 -3.11 3.81 13.70
CA CYS A 152 -2.21 3.43 14.80
C CYS A 152 -1.80 1.95 14.71
N GLU A 153 -2.67 1.08 14.21
CA GLU A 153 -2.47 -0.36 13.98
C GLU A 153 -1.31 -0.66 13.04
N LEU A 154 -0.89 0.30 12.20
CA LEU A 154 0.24 0.12 11.29
C LEU A 154 1.56 -0.15 12.03
N HIS A 155 1.64 0.20 13.32
CA HIS A 155 2.79 -0.16 14.18
C HIS A 155 3.04 -1.67 14.24
N GLU A 156 2.02 -2.51 14.03
CA GLU A 156 2.16 -3.97 14.03
C GLU A 156 3.08 -4.47 12.89
N LEU A 157 3.26 -3.68 11.83
CA LEU A 157 4.26 -4.00 10.80
C LEU A 157 5.68 -4.04 11.38
N ALA A 158 5.93 -3.33 12.49
CA ALA A 158 7.20 -3.40 13.25
C ALA A 158 7.47 -4.79 13.84
N ARG A 159 6.41 -5.56 14.18
CA ARG A 159 6.56 -6.96 14.62
C ARG A 159 6.96 -7.89 13.47
N GLY A 160 6.71 -7.47 12.24
CA GLY A 160 7.12 -8.16 11.04
C GLY A 160 8.58 -7.88 10.66
N ARG A 161 8.85 -7.88 9.36
CA ARG A 161 10.18 -7.59 8.79
C ARG A 161 10.18 -6.30 7.97
N ILE A 162 9.36 -5.32 8.34
CA ILE A 162 9.32 -4.06 7.61
C ILE A 162 10.68 -3.36 7.67
N VAL A 163 11.21 -3.06 6.49
CA VAL A 163 12.50 -2.36 6.29
C VAL A 163 12.25 -0.95 5.82
N THR A 164 11.17 -0.73 5.06
CA THR A 164 10.86 0.56 4.45
C THR A 164 9.36 0.82 4.46
N LEU A 165 8.98 1.96 5.03
CA LEU A 165 7.67 2.60 4.88
C LEU A 165 7.94 3.99 4.28
N ASP A 166 7.75 4.13 2.98
CA ASP A 166 7.86 5.43 2.31
C ASP A 166 6.48 6.08 2.27
N VAL A 167 6.32 7.17 3.00
CA VAL A 167 5.10 7.99 3.05
C VAL A 167 5.40 9.44 2.66
N GLU A 168 6.54 9.69 2.02
CA GLU A 168 6.93 11.02 1.59
C GLU A 168 5.96 11.60 0.54
N ASP A 169 6.01 12.92 0.35
CA ASP A 169 5.13 13.65 -0.57
C ASP A 169 3.63 13.36 -0.33
N ASN A 170 3.24 13.20 0.93
CA ASN A 170 1.85 13.14 1.37
C ASN A 170 1.47 14.41 2.17
N GLY A 171 0.20 14.50 2.58
CA GLY A 171 -0.31 15.55 3.45
C GLY A 171 -0.32 15.18 4.94
N LEU A 172 0.63 14.35 5.39
CA LEU A 172 0.60 13.74 6.72
C LEU A 172 0.66 14.79 7.84
N ARG A 173 -0.41 14.83 8.63
CA ARG A 173 -0.50 15.58 9.90
C ARG A 173 -0.16 14.71 11.10
N SER A 174 -0.45 13.41 11.00
CA SER A 174 -0.14 12.40 12.02
C SER A 174 0.42 11.14 11.34
N PRO A 175 1.68 10.75 11.57
CA PRO A 175 2.67 11.36 12.48
C PRO A 175 3.07 12.80 12.08
N PRO A 176 3.48 13.66 13.04
CA PRO A 176 3.89 15.03 12.72
C PRO A 176 5.22 15.08 11.95
N PRO A 177 5.53 16.18 11.23
CA PRO A 177 6.73 16.28 10.39
C PRO A 177 8.05 16.00 11.11
N GLU A 178 8.14 16.31 12.41
CA GLU A 178 9.29 16.02 13.27
C GLU A 178 9.56 14.51 13.33
N ILE A 179 8.49 13.71 13.45
CA ILE A 179 8.56 12.25 13.53
C ILE A 179 8.83 11.64 12.16
N GLN A 180 8.21 12.20 11.11
CA GLN A 180 8.47 11.78 9.74
C GLN A 180 9.97 11.92 9.40
N ARG A 181 10.60 13.04 9.79
CA ARG A 181 12.04 13.32 9.57
C ARG A 181 12.98 12.38 10.34
N GLN A 182 12.53 11.80 11.45
CA GLN A 182 13.34 10.83 12.21
C GLN A 182 13.33 9.43 11.58
N GLY A 183 12.42 9.17 10.63
CA GLY A 183 12.36 7.95 9.85
C GLY A 183 11.45 6.86 10.42
N LEU A 184 11.57 5.66 9.84
CA LEU A 184 10.66 4.52 10.06
C LEU A 184 10.42 4.19 11.53
N PHE A 185 11.49 4.04 12.32
CA PHE A 185 11.36 3.60 13.70
C PHE A 185 10.59 4.59 14.57
N SER A 186 10.85 5.89 14.42
CA SER A 186 10.11 6.92 15.16
C SER A 186 8.65 7.00 14.74
N MET A 187 8.34 6.81 13.44
CA MET A 187 6.96 6.73 12.97
C MET A 187 6.21 5.54 13.58
N LEU A 188 6.81 4.35 13.58
CA LEU A 188 6.19 3.14 14.14
C LEU A 188 6.04 3.24 15.66
N GLU A 189 7.04 3.78 16.36
CA GLU A 189 6.97 4.02 17.80
C GLU A 189 5.85 5.01 18.13
N TYR A 190 5.74 6.11 17.40
CA TYR A 190 4.65 7.07 17.58
C TYR A 190 3.28 6.39 17.44
N LEU A 191 3.08 5.59 16.39
CA LEU A 191 1.82 4.85 16.18
C LEU A 191 1.56 3.81 17.27
N PHE A 192 2.60 3.13 17.76
CA PHE A 192 2.50 2.20 18.89
C PHE A 192 2.05 2.90 20.18
N ARG A 193 2.61 4.08 20.48
CA ARG A 193 2.20 4.87 21.65
C ARG A 193 0.77 5.37 21.53
N LEU A 194 0.33 5.75 20.33
CA LEU A 194 -1.09 6.07 20.07
C LEU A 194 -1.99 4.86 20.32
N HIS A 195 -1.59 3.68 19.84
CA HIS A 195 -2.37 2.46 20.04
C HIS A 195 -2.45 2.07 21.53
N GLN A 196 -1.36 2.20 22.28
CA GLN A 196 -1.37 1.99 23.74
C GLN A 196 -2.24 3.01 24.48
N ALA A 197 -2.25 4.26 24.05
CA ALA A 197 -3.04 5.30 24.67
C ALA A 197 -4.55 5.01 24.56
N GLN A 198 -5.00 4.39 23.45
CA GLN A 198 -6.39 3.94 23.33
C GLN A 198 -6.80 2.88 24.38
N GLN A 199 -5.84 2.08 24.85
CA GLN A 199 -6.10 1.02 25.84
C GLN A 199 -5.94 1.52 27.28
N THR A 200 -5.03 2.47 27.51
CA THR A 200 -4.63 2.92 28.85
C THR A 200 -5.17 4.29 29.24
N ALA A 201 -5.75 5.03 28.28
CA ALA A 201 -6.17 6.43 28.40
C ALA A 201 -5.04 7.38 28.83
N VAL A 202 -3.77 6.97 28.64
CA VAL A 202 -2.57 7.76 28.93
C VAL A 202 -1.71 7.82 27.67
N LEU A 203 -1.53 9.04 27.14
CA LEU A 203 -0.64 9.29 26.02
C LEU A 203 0.70 9.85 26.52
N ASP A 204 1.78 9.15 26.23
CA ASP A 204 3.15 9.57 26.56
C ASP A 204 4.01 9.69 25.30
N LEU A 205 4.24 10.92 24.84
CA LEU A 205 5.09 11.23 23.69
C LEU A 205 6.41 11.92 24.10
N SER A 206 6.77 11.90 25.40
CA SER A 206 7.85 12.73 25.95
C SER A 206 9.23 12.46 25.33
N ASP A 207 9.52 11.21 24.97
CA ASP A 207 10.83 10.81 24.40
C ASP A 207 10.91 10.99 22.87
N LEU A 208 9.81 11.36 22.22
CA LEU A 208 9.75 11.44 20.75
C LEU A 208 10.22 12.80 20.19
N ASN A 209 10.67 13.69 21.08
CA ASN A 209 11.16 15.04 20.76
C ASN A 209 10.17 15.83 19.89
N ILE A 210 8.87 15.70 20.22
CA ILE A 210 7.78 16.36 19.51
C ILE A 210 7.54 17.72 20.16
N THR A 211 7.52 18.76 19.34
CA THR A 211 7.29 20.15 19.78
C THR A 211 5.82 20.54 19.78
N TYR A 212 4.94 19.72 19.19
CA TYR A 212 3.52 20.00 19.06
C TYR A 212 2.69 18.72 18.91
N VAL A 213 1.53 18.67 19.59
CA VAL A 213 0.54 17.60 19.44
C VAL A 213 -0.76 18.21 18.96
N SER A 214 -1.31 17.73 17.84
CA SER A 214 -2.60 18.25 17.37
C SER A 214 -3.75 17.87 18.31
N ALA A 215 -4.77 18.73 18.37
CA ALA A 215 -5.98 18.46 19.13
C ALA A 215 -6.71 17.19 18.63
N ASP A 216 -6.56 16.85 17.35
CA ASP A 216 -7.17 15.64 16.76
C ASP A 216 -6.55 14.36 17.34
N VAL A 217 -5.23 14.37 17.58
CA VAL A 217 -4.51 13.27 18.24
C VAL A 217 -5.01 13.06 19.67
N MET A 218 -5.41 14.14 20.35
CA MET A 218 -5.96 14.10 21.71
C MET A 218 -7.35 13.48 21.77
N GLN A 219 -8.20 13.75 20.77
CA GLN A 219 -9.51 13.10 20.66
C GLN A 219 -9.37 11.61 20.37
N PHE A 220 -8.39 11.23 19.54
CA PHE A 220 -8.15 9.85 19.14
C PHE A 220 -7.67 8.95 20.28
N ALA A 221 -6.92 9.52 21.24
CA ALA A 221 -6.44 8.79 22.40
C ALA A 221 -7.50 8.62 23.52
N GLY A 222 -8.69 9.23 23.38
CA GLY A 222 -9.72 9.23 24.43
C GLY A 222 -9.26 9.88 25.74
N THR A 223 -8.16 10.65 25.70
CA THR A 223 -7.42 11.05 26.89
C THR A 223 -8.07 12.24 27.59
N GLY A 224 -8.54 12.03 28.83
CA GLY A 224 -8.73 13.10 29.81
C GLY A 224 -7.42 13.52 30.53
N THR A 225 -6.32 12.77 30.33
CA THR A 225 -5.08 12.98 31.11
C THR A 225 -3.82 12.83 30.24
N LEU A 226 -3.11 13.95 30.01
CA LEU A 226 -1.74 13.97 29.49
C LEU A 226 -0.74 13.74 30.62
N ARG A 227 0.33 12.96 30.38
CA ARG A 227 1.49 12.95 31.28
C ARG A 227 2.11 14.35 31.34
N ASN A 228 2.49 14.77 32.54
CA ASN A 228 3.05 16.10 32.83
C ASN A 228 4.23 16.41 31.88
N GLY A 229 4.15 17.54 31.16
CA GLY A 229 5.07 17.94 30.10
C GLY A 229 4.35 18.23 28.77
N LEU A 230 3.43 17.35 28.37
CA LEU A 230 2.70 17.47 27.09
C LEU A 230 1.57 18.51 27.10
N LYS A 231 1.06 18.89 28.28
CA LYS A 231 0.05 19.97 28.41
C LYS A 231 0.53 21.31 27.86
N SER A 232 1.84 21.54 27.87
CA SER A 232 2.46 22.76 27.33
C SER A 232 2.60 22.77 25.80
N LEU A 233 2.37 21.63 25.15
CA LEU A 233 2.53 21.43 23.70
C LEU A 233 1.18 21.41 22.95
N LEU A 234 0.09 21.72 23.65
CA LEU A 234 -1.24 21.92 23.09
C LEU A 234 -1.38 23.36 22.57
N LEU A 235 -1.77 23.53 21.30
CA LEU A 235 -2.30 24.82 20.84
C LEU A 235 -3.82 24.80 21.00
N ASP A 236 -4.34 25.80 21.71
CA ASP A 236 -5.75 26.17 21.59
C ASP A 236 -6.03 26.53 20.12
N GLY A 237 -7.10 25.98 19.54
CA GLY A 237 -7.40 26.02 18.11
C GLY A 237 -7.78 27.38 17.53
N ASN A 238 -7.05 28.46 17.85
CA ASN A 238 -7.32 29.83 17.39
C ASN A 238 -6.04 30.62 17.05
N SER A 239 -5.12 30.04 16.28
CA SER A 239 -3.97 30.79 15.73
C SER A 239 -3.59 30.31 14.33
N ILE A 240 -4.48 30.59 13.37
CA ILE A 240 -4.14 31.05 12.01
C ILE A 240 -4.91 32.35 11.81
#